data_AF-A0A2V9JQ40-F1
#
_entry.id   AF-A0A2V9JQ40-F1
#
_cell.length_a   1.000
_cell.length_b   1.000
_cell.length_c   1.000
_cell.angle_alpha   90.00
_cell.angle_beta   90.00
_cell.angle_gamma   90.00
#
_symmetry.space_group_name_H-M   'P 1'
#
loop_
_entity.id
_entity.type
_entity.pdbx_description
1 polymer ?
#
loop_
_entity_poly.entity_id
_entity_poly.type
_entity_poly.pdbx_seq_one_letter_code
_entity_poly.pdbx_strand_id
1 'polypeptide(L)' 'MKSRPAWFLILAVAVAPCLAQAPAGEISGVVLDPSGSVVPGVTITVTNPATNATRVVQSNEA' A
#
# COMPACT_ATOMS: atom_id res chain seq x y z
N MET A 1 2.84 18.28 -41.71
CA MET A 1 2.48 18.54 -40.29
C MET A 1 1.28 17.66 -39.92
N LYS A 2 1.44 16.35 -39.64
CA LYS A 2 0.27 15.46 -39.49
C LYS A 2 0.44 14.25 -38.57
N SER A 3 1.31 14.36 -37.56
CA SER A 3 1.55 13.29 -36.57
C SER A 3 1.64 13.79 -35.12
N ARG A 4 1.48 15.11 -34.88
CA ARG A 4 1.48 15.71 -33.54
C ARG A 4 0.40 15.14 -32.60
N PRO A 5 -0.86 14.88 -33.02
CA PRO A 5 -1.87 14.33 -32.10
C PRO A 5 -1.62 12.86 -31.73
N ALA A 6 -0.97 12.09 -32.61
CA ALA A 6 -0.64 10.69 -32.34
C ALA A 6 0.32 10.54 -31.15
N TRP A 7 1.26 11.48 -30.98
CA TRP A 7 2.17 11.48 -29.84
C TRP A 7 1.47 11.72 -28.51
N PHE A 8 0.51 12.65 -28.47
CA PHE A 8 -0.31 12.90 -27.28
C PHE A 8 -1.17 11.68 -26.93
N LEU A 9 -1.73 10.99 -27.92
CA LEU A 9 -2.49 9.77 -27.71
C LEU A 9 -1.61 8.62 -27.18
N ILE A 10 -0.41 8.44 -27.74
CA ILE A 10 0.56 7.44 -27.26
C ILE A 10 0.96 7.73 -25.81
N LEU A 11 1.23 9.00 -25.48
CA LEU A 11 1.57 9.40 -24.12
C LEU A 11 0.40 9.15 -23.15
N ALA A 12 -0.84 9.45 -23.56
CA ALA A 12 -2.03 9.22 -22.74
C ALA A 12 -2.23 7.72 -22.45
N VAL A 13 -2.01 6.85 -23.43
CA VAL A 13 -2.12 5.38 -23.26
C VAL A 13 -0.97 4.85 -22.38
N ALA A 14 0.24 5.40 -22.51
CA ALA A 14 1.40 4.98 -21.74
C ALA A 14 1.28 5.26 -20.21
N VAL A 15 0.43 6.21 -19.80
CA VAL A 15 0.22 6.57 -18.37
C VAL A 15 -0.81 5.67 -17.68
N ALA A 16 -1.67 4.96 -18.42
CA ALA A 16 -2.70 4.08 -17.88
C ALA A 16 -2.22 3.07 -16.79
N PRO A 17 -1.08 2.36 -16.92
CA PRO A 17 -0.62 1.41 -15.90
C PRO A 17 -0.22 2.05 -14.57
N CYS A 18 0.04 3.36 -14.52
CA CYS A 18 0.32 4.05 -13.25
C CYS A 18 -0.89 4.06 -12.32
N LEU A 19 -2.11 3.95 -12.85
CA LEU A 19 -3.35 3.88 -12.06
C LEU A 19 -3.60 2.48 -11.46
N ALA A 20 -2.88 1.45 -11.91
CA ALA A 20 -3.03 0.07 -11.45
C ALA A 20 -1.99 -0.33 -10.38
N GLN A 21 -1.27 0.64 -9.80
CA GLN A 21 -0.34 0.38 -8.70
C GLN A 21 -1.12 0.06 -7.42
N ALA A 22 -1.47 -1.21 -7.22
CA ALA A 22 -1.99 -1.70 -5.95
C ALA A 22 -0.81 -2.10 -5.03
N PRO A 23 -0.92 -1.92 -3.69
CA PRO A 23 0.04 -2.50 -2.77
C PRO A 23 0.10 -4.02 -3.00
N ALA A 24 1.31 -4.59 -3.02
CA ALA A 24 1.56 -5.99 -3.37
C ALA A 24 0.99 -7.03 -2.38
N GLY A 25 0.24 -6.57 -1.37
CA GLY A 25 -0.39 -7.36 -0.32
C GLY A 25 -0.74 -6.47 0.88
N GLU A 26 -1.78 -6.83 1.62
CA GLU A 26 -2.20 -6.16 2.85
C GLU A 26 -2.16 -7.13 4.02
N ILE A 27 -1.71 -6.64 5.18
CA ILE A 27 -1.75 -7.36 6.46
C ILE A 27 -2.66 -6.56 7.38
N SER A 28 -3.79 -7.17 7.76
CA SER A 28 -4.80 -6.55 8.63
C SER A 28 -5.02 -7.44 9.85
N GLY A 29 -5.26 -6.83 11.01
CA GLY A 29 -5.46 -7.53 12.28
C GLY A 29 -5.87 -6.59 13.40
N VAL A 30 -6.22 -7.16 14.55
CA VAL A 30 -6.66 -6.43 15.75
C VAL A 30 -5.77 -6.80 16.92
N VAL A 31 -5.38 -5.81 17.72
CA VAL A 31 -4.65 -6.04 18.97
C VAL A 31 -5.64 -6.01 20.12
N LEU A 32 -5.73 -7.11 20.86
CA LEU A 32 -6.62 -7.27 22.00
C LEU A 32 -5.82 -7.42 23.30
N ASP A 33 -6.37 -6.92 24.40
CA ASP A 33 -5.89 -7.22 25.75
C ASP A 33 -6.48 -8.55 26.29
N PRO A 34 -6.05 -9.05 27.47
CA PRO A 34 -6.59 -10.28 28.06
C PRO A 34 -8.08 -10.25 28.41
N SER A 35 -8.70 -9.06 28.48
CA SER A 35 -10.15 -8.89 28.68
C SER A 35 -10.93 -8.91 27.36
N GLY A 36 -10.24 -8.86 26.22
CA GLY A 36 -10.81 -8.82 24.88
C GLY A 36 -11.05 -7.41 24.33
N SER A 37 -10.48 -6.38 24.95
CA SER A 37 -10.63 -4.98 24.50
C SER A 37 -9.60 -4.59 23.44
N VAL A 38 -9.99 -3.74 22.48
CA VAL A 38 -9.08 -3.23 21.43
C VAL A 38 -8.05 -2.27 22.04
N VAL A 39 -6.78 -2.45 21.69
CA VAL A 39 -5.67 -1.64 22.19
C VAL A 39 -5.11 -0.74 21.07
N PRO A 40 -5.41 0.58 21.09
CA PRO A 40 -4.84 1.55 20.15
C PRO A 40 -3.40 1.94 20.52
N GLY A 41 -2.65 2.47 19.55
CA GLY A 41 -1.30 3.02 19.74
C GLY A 41 -0.17 1.97 19.87
N VAL A 42 -0.48 0.69 19.68
CA VAL A 42 0.52 -0.39 19.71
C VAL A 42 1.40 -0.28 18.47
N THR A 43 2.71 -0.27 18.64
CA THR A 43 3.65 -0.26 17.52
C THR A 43 3.84 -1.67 16.98
N ILE A 44 3.51 -1.88 15.70
CA ILE A 44 3.69 -3.15 15.00
C ILE A 44 4.81 -3.00 13.98
N THR A 45 5.82 -3.87 14.08
CA THR A 45 6.93 -3.96 13.14
C THR A 45 6.82 -5.25 12.35
N VAL A 46 6.64 -5.14 11.04
CA VAL A 46 6.60 -6.27 10.11
C VAL A 46 7.90 -6.30 9.31
N THR A 47 8.58 -7.44 9.29
CA THR A 47 9.81 -7.65 8.52
C THR A 47 9.61 -8.74 7.49
N ASN A 48 9.95 -8.46 6.24
CA ASN A 48 10.02 -9.47 5.20
C ASN A 48 11.39 -10.19 5.29
N PRO A 49 11.45 -11.49 5.65
CA PRO A 49 12.72 -12.19 5.84
C PRO A 49 13.50 -12.44 4.54
N ALA A 50 12.83 -12.41 3.38
CA ALA A 50 13.49 -12.61 2.09
C ALA A 50 14.20 -11.35 1.58
N THR A 51 13.66 -10.16 1.90
CA THR A 51 14.18 -8.87 1.40
C THR A 51 14.73 -7.96 2.49
N ASN A 52 14.53 -8.31 3.77
CA ASN A 52 14.79 -7.46 4.94
C ASN A 52 14.04 -6.11 4.94
N ALA A 53 13.02 -5.96 4.10
CA ALA A 53 12.17 -4.76 4.13
C ALA A 53 11.34 -4.73 5.42
N THR A 54 11.26 -3.55 6.05
CA THR A 54 10.51 -3.35 7.29
C THR A 54 9.41 -2.33 7.11
N ARG A 55 8.24 -2.62 7.70
CA ARG A 55 7.11 -1.69 7.78
C ARG A 55 6.69 -1.54 9.23
N VAL A 56 6.59 -0.30 9.70
CA VAL A 56 6.18 0.04 11.05
C VAL A 56 4.86 0.78 10.97
N VAL A 57 3.86 0.32 11.73
CA VAL A 57 2.53 0.93 11.81
C VAL A 57 2.08 0.99 13.28
N GLN A 58 1.12 1.87 13.58
CA GLN A 58 0.46 1.89 14.89
C GLN A 58 -0.96 1.36 14.76
N SER A 59 -1.43 0.60 15.75
CA SER A 59 -2.85 0.22 15.83
C SER A 59 -3.72 1.45 16.07
N ASN A 60 -4.91 1.44 15.48
CA ASN A 60 -5.92 2.47 15.62
C ASN A 60 -7.01 2.06 16.62
N GLU A 61 -7.95 2.97 16.84
CA GLU A 61 -9.22 2.68 17.51
C GLU A 61 -10.09 1.76 16.64
N ALA A 62 -11.08 1.12 17.27
CA ALA A 62 -12.03 0.22 16.62
C ALA A 62 -12.97 0.94 15.62
#